data_AF-A0A7V9U4C5-F1
#
_entry.id   AF-A0A7V9U4C5-F1
#
_cell.length_a   1.000
_cell.length_b   1.000
_cell.length_c   1.000
_cell.angle_alpha   90.00
_cell.angle_beta   90.00
_cell.angle_gamma   90.00
#
_symmetry.space_group_name_H-M   'P 1'
#
loop_
_entity.id
_entity.type
_entity.pdbx_description
1 polymer ?
#
loop_
_entity_poly.entity_id
_entity_poly.type
_entity_poly.pdbx_seq_one_letter_code
_entity_poly.pdbx_strand_id
1 'polypeptide(L)'
;MTAPSADDDLATGLCDVAFITVQYHNPADTASFIESLRAQSDPRGIEVIVVKNDRILDPPAELAADPVQPAGQVGSYLFPVRVLRAPKNLYYWGGAAFALDELSARGPLPRWVIISNNDVTVEDSEFVRRLRSLDPVRYPIIGPSIISLATGRDQNPILRSRLGKLSEMKWMLYDSGYRMATSLLAVRGLWRSFRENASRRSAGLADSSTAERIYAPHGAFVIFSSEFFDRGGRLDTTVPMFAEELTIAVTAERLEMPVWHLPQLRVSHREHSTTGSRLTRAKYELEKRARRHYFGLKAAQRS
;
A
#
# COMPACT_ATOMS: atom_id res chain seq x y z
N MET A 1 -12.92 -35.84 -11.30
CA MET A 1 -12.76 -34.43 -11.70
C MET A 1 -11.47 -33.95 -11.07
N THR A 2 -10.39 -33.99 -11.85
CA THR A 2 -9.05 -33.57 -11.45
C THR A 2 -9.01 -32.04 -11.39
N ALA A 3 -8.55 -31.47 -10.29
CA ALA A 3 -8.30 -30.04 -10.17
C ALA A 3 -7.28 -29.62 -11.25
N PRO A 4 -7.45 -28.46 -11.91
CA PRO A 4 -6.48 -28.00 -12.89
C PRO A 4 -5.14 -27.73 -12.19
N SER A 5 -4.05 -28.21 -12.80
CA SER A 5 -2.69 -27.93 -12.36
C SER A 5 -2.33 -26.48 -12.63
N ALA A 6 -1.53 -25.86 -11.75
CA ALA A 6 -1.07 -24.47 -11.86
C ALA A 6 -0.34 -24.14 -13.19
N ASP A 7 0.07 -25.16 -13.95
CA ASP A 7 0.67 -25.00 -15.28
C ASP A 7 -0.34 -24.77 -16.42
N ASP A 8 -1.62 -25.13 -16.25
CA ASP A 8 -2.65 -24.92 -17.29
C ASP A 8 -3.19 -23.47 -17.31
N ASP A 9 -3.16 -22.77 -16.17
CA ASP A 9 -3.50 -21.34 -16.10
C ASP A 9 -2.43 -20.43 -16.72
N LEU A 10 -1.19 -20.93 -16.87
CA LEU A 10 -0.10 -20.20 -17.53
C LEU A 10 -0.22 -20.15 -19.06
N ALA A 11 -1.15 -20.94 -19.65
CA ALA A 11 -1.35 -21.02 -21.09
C ALA A 11 -2.36 -20.00 -21.66
N THR A 12 -3.12 -19.30 -20.81
CA THR A 12 -4.27 -18.46 -21.23
C THR A 12 -4.00 -16.97 -21.36
N GLY A 13 -2.74 -16.50 -21.30
CA GLY A 13 -2.42 -15.08 -21.50
C GLY A 13 -3.15 -14.10 -20.55
N LEU A 14 -3.77 -14.63 -19.48
CA LEU A 14 -4.49 -13.88 -18.47
C LEU A 14 -3.49 -13.20 -17.54
N CYS A 15 -3.86 -12.01 -17.07
CA CYS A 15 -3.10 -11.31 -16.05
C CYS A 15 -3.15 -12.12 -14.74
N ASP A 16 -1.99 -12.50 -14.23
CA ASP A 16 -1.81 -13.23 -12.97
C ASP A 16 -1.36 -12.30 -11.83
N VAL A 17 -0.57 -11.26 -12.17
CA VAL A 17 -0.10 -10.25 -11.22
C VAL A 17 -0.39 -8.85 -11.75
N ALA A 18 -1.24 -8.09 -11.07
CA ALA A 18 -1.48 -6.69 -11.38
C ALA A 18 -0.76 -5.78 -10.39
N PHE A 19 0.06 -4.85 -10.90
CA PHE A 19 0.62 -3.75 -10.13
C PHE A 19 -0.22 -2.50 -10.35
N ILE A 20 -0.76 -1.94 -9.28
CA ILE A 20 -1.54 -0.70 -9.28
C ILE A 20 -0.71 0.36 -8.58
N THR A 21 -0.45 1.48 -9.27
CA THR A 21 0.18 2.66 -8.67
C THR A 21 -0.62 3.91 -8.99
N VAL A 22 -0.68 4.82 -8.02
CA VAL A 22 -1.39 6.09 -8.15
C VAL A 22 -0.39 7.22 -8.26
N GLN A 23 -0.38 7.86 -9.42
CA GLN A 23 0.48 9.00 -9.70
C GLN A 23 -0.25 10.29 -9.30
N TYR A 24 0.21 10.90 -8.20
CA TYR A 24 -0.15 12.27 -7.81
C TYR A 24 1.09 13.15 -7.90
N HIS A 25 1.23 13.87 -9.01
CA HIS A 25 2.51 14.48 -9.43
C HIS A 25 3.63 13.41 -9.58
N ASN A 26 4.88 13.83 -9.83
CA ASN A 26 6.06 12.95 -9.93
C ASN A 26 6.01 11.83 -10.99
N PRO A 27 5.91 12.15 -12.30
CA PRO A 27 5.97 11.13 -13.36
C PRO A 27 7.31 10.39 -13.43
N ALA A 28 8.40 11.00 -12.92
CA ALA A 28 9.73 10.37 -12.88
C ALA A 28 9.78 9.17 -11.91
N ASP A 29 9.07 9.25 -10.78
CA ASP A 29 8.96 8.16 -9.81
C ASP A 29 8.16 7.01 -10.43
N THR A 30 7.02 7.32 -11.06
CA THR A 30 6.22 6.32 -11.80
C THR A 30 7.03 5.62 -12.89
N ALA A 31 7.80 6.36 -13.68
CA ALA A 31 8.68 5.77 -14.69
C ALA A 31 9.74 4.86 -14.07
N SER A 32 10.34 5.28 -12.95
CA SER A 32 11.29 4.48 -12.18
C SER A 32 10.69 3.18 -11.64
N PHE A 33 9.46 3.25 -11.12
CA PHE A 33 8.71 2.09 -10.64
C PHE A 33 8.49 1.08 -11.78
N ILE A 34 7.96 1.53 -12.92
CA ILE A 34 7.74 0.68 -14.10
C ILE A 34 9.05 0.07 -14.59
N GLU A 35 10.12 0.86 -14.67
CA GLU A 35 11.42 0.37 -15.14
C GLU A 35 12.00 -0.68 -14.19
N SER A 36 11.78 -0.56 -12.88
CA SER A 36 12.24 -1.57 -11.92
C SER A 36 11.61 -2.96 -12.17
N LEU A 37 10.38 -3.00 -12.70
CA LEU A 37 9.70 -4.24 -13.06
C LEU A 37 10.26 -4.90 -14.32
N ARG A 38 11.04 -4.19 -15.14
CA ARG A 38 11.68 -4.76 -16.34
C ARG A 38 12.69 -5.85 -16.00
N ALA A 39 13.29 -5.78 -14.82
CA ALA A 39 14.29 -6.74 -14.35
C ALA A 39 13.69 -8.07 -13.87
N GLN A 40 12.35 -8.21 -13.86
CA GLN A 40 11.72 -9.46 -13.41
C GLN A 40 12.04 -10.61 -14.36
N SER A 41 12.45 -11.76 -13.81
CA SER A 41 12.86 -12.94 -14.57
C SER A 41 11.70 -13.67 -15.25
N ASP A 42 10.46 -13.47 -14.77
CA ASP A 42 9.24 -14.02 -15.37
C ASP A 42 8.17 -12.94 -15.58
N PRO A 43 8.32 -12.09 -16.62
CA PRO A 43 7.46 -10.92 -16.84
C PRO A 43 6.09 -11.27 -17.44
N ARG A 44 5.89 -12.50 -17.91
CA ARG A 44 4.61 -12.96 -18.49
C ARG A 44 3.49 -12.84 -17.46
N GLY A 45 2.29 -12.46 -17.86
CA GLY A 45 1.13 -12.35 -16.96
C GLY A 45 1.20 -11.19 -15.97
N ILE A 46 2.21 -10.31 -16.03
CA ILE A 46 2.22 -9.04 -15.31
C ILE A 46 1.35 -8.02 -16.07
N GLU A 47 0.55 -7.23 -15.36
CA GLU A 47 -0.04 -5.99 -15.88
C GLU A 47 0.29 -4.85 -14.92
N VAL A 48 0.68 -3.68 -15.44
CA VAL A 48 0.89 -2.47 -14.64
C VAL A 48 -0.20 -1.46 -14.96
N ILE A 49 -0.87 -0.95 -13.93
CA ILE A 49 -1.94 0.03 -14.02
C ILE A 49 -1.50 1.30 -13.28
N VAL A 50 -1.36 2.39 -14.03
CA VAL A 50 -1.02 3.72 -13.51
C VAL A 50 -2.28 4.57 -13.47
N VAL A 51 -2.67 5.03 -12.30
CA VAL A 51 -3.80 5.96 -12.12
C VAL A 51 -3.27 7.38 -12.05
N LYS A 52 -3.50 8.19 -13.08
CA LYS A 52 -3.23 9.63 -13.04
C LYS A 52 -4.29 10.32 -12.20
N ASN A 53 -3.88 10.91 -11.07
CA ASN A 53 -4.78 11.45 -10.04
C ASN A 53 -4.66 12.98 -9.88
N ASP A 54 -4.38 13.70 -10.96
CA ASP A 54 -3.93 15.09 -10.99
C ASP A 54 -5.06 16.14 -11.01
N ARG A 55 -6.33 15.76 -11.21
CA ARG A 55 -7.44 16.72 -11.38
C ARG A 55 -7.98 17.29 -10.07
N ILE A 56 -7.60 18.54 -9.77
CA ILE A 56 -8.33 19.44 -8.87
C ILE A 56 -9.26 20.29 -9.76
N LEU A 57 -10.53 19.90 -9.85
CA LEU A 57 -11.68 20.54 -10.53
C LEU A 57 -11.43 21.79 -11.42
N ASP A 58 -11.60 21.64 -12.76
CA ASP A 58 -12.50 22.43 -13.66
C ASP A 58 -12.35 22.01 -15.16
N PRO A 59 -13.31 22.31 -16.07
CA PRO A 59 -14.34 21.43 -16.66
C PRO A 59 -13.82 20.52 -17.82
N PRO A 60 -14.65 19.71 -18.53
CA PRO A 60 -14.18 18.55 -19.29
C PRO A 60 -13.54 18.97 -20.62
N ALA A 61 -12.25 19.30 -20.58
CA ALA A 61 -11.40 19.18 -21.75
C ALA A 61 -11.33 17.67 -22.08
N GLU A 62 -12.04 17.35 -23.15
CA GLU A 62 -12.00 16.18 -24.04
C GLU A 62 -11.37 14.90 -23.46
N LEU A 63 -12.12 13.80 -23.59
CA LEU A 63 -11.69 12.41 -23.44
C LEU A 63 -10.58 12.05 -24.45
N ALA A 64 -9.48 12.79 -24.48
CA ALA A 64 -8.24 12.32 -25.04
C ALA A 64 -7.64 11.39 -23.98
N ALA A 65 -7.62 10.10 -24.29
CA ALA A 65 -6.67 9.18 -23.71
C ALA A 65 -5.27 9.77 -23.96
N ASP A 66 -4.75 10.56 -23.03
CA ASP A 66 -3.33 10.86 -23.03
C ASP A 66 -2.66 9.51 -22.82
N PRO A 67 -1.93 9.00 -23.82
CA PRO A 67 -1.01 7.92 -23.54
C PRO A 67 -0.11 8.45 -22.40
N VAL A 68 0.21 7.63 -21.41
CA VAL A 68 1.54 7.78 -20.84
C VAL A 68 2.45 7.58 -22.03
N GLN A 69 2.96 8.68 -22.57
CA GLN A 69 4.18 8.65 -23.35
C GLN A 69 5.20 8.11 -22.34
N PRO A 70 5.66 6.85 -22.44
CA PRO A 70 6.83 6.45 -21.70
C PRO A 70 7.89 7.48 -22.06
N ALA A 71 8.50 8.11 -21.06
CA ALA A 71 9.62 9.00 -21.30
C ALA A 71 10.70 8.18 -22.04
N GLY A 72 10.79 8.38 -23.36
CA GLY A 72 11.73 7.68 -24.24
C GLY A 72 11.28 6.29 -24.69
N GLN A 73 11.11 6.12 -26.00
CA GLN A 73 11.16 4.82 -26.66
C GLN A 73 12.56 4.20 -26.47
N VAL A 74 12.70 3.28 -25.51
CA VAL A 74 13.80 2.30 -25.48
C VAL A 74 13.25 0.93 -25.04
N GLY A 75 12.64 0.23 -26.00
CA GLY A 75 12.19 -1.16 -25.88
C GLY A 75 10.75 -1.31 -25.36
N SER A 76 9.94 -2.09 -26.06
CA SER A 76 8.61 -2.51 -25.59
C SER A 76 8.77 -3.31 -24.30
N TYR A 77 8.07 -2.93 -23.22
CA TYR A 77 8.03 -3.73 -21.99
C TYR A 77 7.45 -5.12 -22.32
N LEU A 78 7.96 -6.16 -21.64
CA LEU A 78 7.45 -7.53 -21.80
C LEU A 78 6.08 -7.76 -21.11
N PHE A 79 5.51 -6.70 -20.54
CA PHE A 79 4.22 -6.66 -19.88
C PHE A 79 3.44 -5.41 -20.29
N PRO A 80 2.10 -5.47 -20.36
CA PRO A 80 1.26 -4.31 -20.61
C PRO A 80 1.36 -3.27 -19.48
N VAL A 81 1.43 -2.00 -19.89
CA VAL A 81 1.30 -0.83 -19.01
C VAL A 81 0.06 -0.06 -19.44
N ARG A 82 -0.95 0.00 -18.57
CA ARG A 82 -2.21 0.71 -18.76
C ARG A 82 -2.23 1.98 -17.93
N VAL A 83 -2.84 3.00 -18.49
CA VAL A 83 -3.00 4.30 -17.85
C VAL A 83 -4.47 4.59 -17.70
N LEU A 84 -4.90 4.78 -16.47
CA LEU A 84 -6.24 5.23 -16.15
C LEU A 84 -6.18 6.68 -15.69
N ARG A 85 -7.15 7.48 -16.09
CA ARG A 85 -7.28 8.85 -15.61
C ARG A 85 -8.42 8.91 -14.62
N ALA A 86 -8.12 9.30 -13.38
CA ALA A 86 -9.15 9.48 -12.38
C ALA A 86 -10.07 10.66 -12.75
N PRO A 87 -11.40 10.56 -12.53
CA PRO A 87 -12.35 11.63 -12.88
C PRO A 87 -12.15 12.90 -12.02
N LYS A 88 -11.55 12.76 -10.85
CA LYS A 88 -11.20 13.80 -9.88
C LYS A 88 -10.02 13.31 -9.04
N ASN A 89 -9.46 14.15 -8.17
CA ASN A 89 -8.52 13.68 -7.16
C ASN A 89 -9.22 12.72 -6.17
N LEU A 90 -8.91 11.43 -6.29
CA LEU A 90 -9.42 10.35 -5.45
C LEU A 90 -8.48 10.00 -4.29
N TYR A 91 -7.40 10.76 -4.09
CA TYR A 91 -6.29 10.41 -3.20
C TYR A 91 -5.69 9.04 -3.54
N TYR A 92 -4.74 8.57 -2.73
CA TYR A 92 -4.01 7.33 -2.99
C TYR A 92 -4.93 6.11 -2.96
N TRP A 93 -5.61 5.86 -1.86
CA TRP A 93 -6.44 4.66 -1.70
C TRP A 93 -7.66 4.64 -2.61
N GLY A 94 -8.28 5.80 -2.85
CA GLY A 94 -9.41 5.92 -3.78
C GLY A 94 -8.98 5.76 -5.24
N GLY A 95 -7.79 6.23 -5.61
CA GLY A 95 -7.21 5.96 -6.94
C GLY A 95 -6.96 4.46 -7.15
N ALA A 96 -6.42 3.77 -6.14
CA ALA A 96 -6.21 2.33 -6.21
C ALA A 96 -7.54 1.55 -6.31
N ALA A 97 -8.57 1.96 -5.56
CA ALA A 97 -9.91 1.37 -5.64
C ALA A 97 -10.53 1.55 -7.02
N PHE A 98 -10.38 2.74 -7.62
CA PHE A 98 -10.83 3.00 -8.99
C PHE A 98 -10.17 2.06 -10.01
N ALA A 99 -8.85 1.81 -9.89
CA ALA A 99 -8.17 0.85 -10.76
C ALA A 99 -8.65 -0.60 -10.54
N LEU A 100 -8.95 -0.99 -9.29
CA LEU A 100 -9.51 -2.30 -8.98
C LEU A 100 -10.90 -2.50 -9.59
N ASP A 101 -11.74 -1.47 -9.58
CA ASP A 101 -13.07 -1.53 -10.19
C ASP A 101 -12.96 -1.72 -11.72
N GLU A 102 -12.06 -0.97 -12.37
CA GLU A 102 -11.76 -1.11 -13.80
C GLU A 102 -11.17 -2.49 -14.15
N LEU A 103 -10.37 -3.07 -13.25
CA LEU A 103 -9.82 -4.42 -13.41
C LEU A 103 -10.92 -5.48 -13.27
N SER A 104 -11.78 -5.35 -12.26
CA SER A 104 -12.90 -6.27 -11.98
C SER A 104 -13.97 -6.22 -13.08
N ALA A 105 -14.16 -5.07 -13.73
CA ALA A 105 -15.10 -4.92 -14.85
C ALA A 105 -14.68 -5.73 -16.09
N ARG A 106 -13.41 -6.14 -16.19
CA ARG A 106 -12.87 -6.92 -17.31
C ARG A 106 -12.95 -8.43 -17.09
N GLY A 107 -13.27 -8.88 -15.89
CA GLY A 107 -13.29 -10.28 -15.50
C GLY A 107 -12.83 -10.49 -14.06
N PRO A 108 -12.58 -11.75 -13.65
CA PRO A 108 -12.03 -12.06 -12.34
C PRO A 108 -10.72 -11.29 -12.10
N LEU A 109 -10.51 -10.86 -10.85
CA LEU A 109 -9.27 -10.22 -10.46
C LEU A 109 -8.09 -11.21 -10.62
N PRO A 110 -6.89 -10.72 -10.99
CA PRO A 110 -5.69 -11.53 -11.02
C PRO A 110 -5.42 -12.19 -9.68
N ARG A 111 -4.71 -13.32 -9.70
CA ARG A 111 -4.32 -14.07 -8.50
C ARG A 111 -3.66 -13.17 -7.45
N TRP A 112 -2.88 -12.19 -7.90
CA TRP A 112 -2.25 -11.19 -7.05
C TRP A 112 -2.52 -9.78 -7.55
N VAL A 113 -2.99 -8.91 -6.66
CA VAL A 113 -3.08 -7.47 -6.88
C VAL A 113 -2.18 -6.74 -5.89
N ILE A 114 -1.28 -5.93 -6.42
CA ILE A 114 -0.29 -5.17 -5.68
C ILE A 114 -0.68 -3.70 -5.73
N ILE A 115 -0.78 -3.04 -4.58
CA ILE A 115 -1.01 -1.60 -4.49
C ILE A 115 0.29 -0.98 -3.98
N SER A 116 0.86 -0.08 -4.77
CA SER A 116 2.17 0.52 -4.51
C SER A 116 2.15 2.04 -4.68
N ASN A 117 2.85 2.74 -3.79
CA ASN A 117 3.28 4.10 -4.08
C ASN A 117 4.16 4.09 -5.34
N ASN A 118 4.19 5.22 -6.05
CA ASN A 118 4.99 5.36 -7.27
C ASN A 118 6.49 5.60 -6.99
N ASP A 119 6.87 5.92 -5.75
CA ASP A 119 8.25 6.12 -5.29
C ASP A 119 8.90 4.85 -4.71
N VAL A 120 8.27 3.69 -4.90
CA VAL A 120 8.82 2.38 -4.57
C VAL A 120 9.46 1.74 -5.82
N THR A 121 10.48 0.91 -5.64
CA THR A 121 11.07 0.07 -6.69
C THR A 121 11.17 -1.39 -6.28
N VAL A 122 10.97 -2.28 -7.24
CA VAL A 122 11.08 -3.74 -7.07
C VAL A 122 12.39 -4.21 -7.69
N GLU A 123 13.47 -4.13 -6.92
CA GLU A 123 14.83 -4.42 -7.40
C GLU A 123 15.14 -5.92 -7.45
N ASP A 124 14.41 -6.74 -6.69
CA ASP A 124 14.55 -8.19 -6.70
C ASP A 124 13.97 -8.79 -7.99
N SER A 125 14.81 -9.25 -8.90
CA SER A 125 14.42 -9.87 -10.18
C SER A 125 13.54 -11.12 -10.01
N GLU A 126 13.58 -11.74 -8.83
CA GLU A 126 12.83 -12.96 -8.52
C GLU A 126 11.52 -12.67 -7.78
N PHE A 127 11.18 -11.40 -7.54
CA PHE A 127 10.02 -10.99 -6.74
C PHE A 127 8.72 -11.64 -7.23
N VAL A 128 8.41 -11.50 -8.52
CA VAL A 128 7.17 -12.03 -9.10
C VAL A 128 7.16 -13.55 -9.08
N ARG A 129 8.30 -14.21 -9.37
CA ARG A 129 8.41 -15.67 -9.31
C ARG A 129 8.18 -16.20 -7.90
N ARG A 130 8.74 -15.53 -6.87
CA ARG A 130 8.52 -15.88 -5.46
C ARG A 130 7.08 -15.63 -5.03
N LEU A 131 6.45 -14.57 -5.52
CA LEU A 131 5.04 -14.29 -5.23
C LEU A 131 4.13 -15.38 -5.81
N ARG A 132 4.38 -15.79 -7.06
CA ARG A 132 3.63 -16.88 -7.73
C ARG A 132 3.71 -18.23 -7.02
N SER A 133 4.83 -18.52 -6.35
CA SER A 133 4.98 -19.78 -5.62
C SER A 133 4.23 -19.80 -4.28
N LEU A 134 3.66 -18.67 -3.84
CA LEU A 134 2.86 -18.60 -2.62
C LEU A 134 1.43 -19.07 -2.87
N ASP A 135 0.84 -19.71 -1.85
CA ASP A 135 -0.58 -20.08 -1.84
C ASP A 135 -1.45 -18.83 -1.53
N PRO A 136 -2.31 -18.39 -2.46
CA PRO A 136 -3.16 -17.20 -2.29
C PRO A 136 -4.20 -17.34 -1.17
N VAL A 137 -4.60 -18.57 -0.80
CA VAL A 137 -5.53 -18.83 0.30
C VAL A 137 -4.83 -18.69 1.65
N ARG A 138 -3.58 -19.16 1.73
CA ARG A 138 -2.76 -19.05 2.94
C ARG A 138 -2.28 -17.63 3.21
N TYR A 139 -2.00 -16.87 2.15
CA TYR A 139 -1.44 -15.52 2.22
C TYR A 139 -2.35 -14.48 1.53
N PRO A 140 -3.57 -14.25 2.07
CA PRO A 140 -4.52 -13.36 1.41
C PRO A 140 -4.11 -11.89 1.41
N ILE A 141 -3.31 -11.48 2.40
CA ILE A 141 -2.76 -10.13 2.51
C ILE A 141 -1.30 -10.25 2.95
N ILE A 142 -0.41 -9.63 2.19
CA ILE A 142 1.04 -9.65 2.43
C ILE A 142 1.58 -8.22 2.50
N GLY A 143 2.32 -7.94 3.56
CA GLY A 143 3.26 -6.83 3.66
C GLY A 143 4.68 -7.33 3.37
N PRO A 144 5.30 -7.00 2.22
CA PRO A 144 6.70 -7.32 1.96
C PRO A 144 7.64 -6.49 2.83
N SER A 145 8.93 -6.81 2.84
CA SER A 145 9.97 -5.93 3.36
C SER A 145 10.04 -4.65 2.52
N ILE A 146 9.91 -3.49 3.17
CA ILE A 146 9.97 -2.17 2.52
C ILE A 146 11.19 -1.44 3.08
N ILE A 147 12.28 -1.48 2.34
CA ILE A 147 13.56 -0.90 2.77
C ILE A 147 13.58 0.59 2.41
N SER A 148 13.55 1.45 3.42
CA SER A 148 13.74 2.88 3.25
C SER A 148 15.16 3.16 2.76
N LEU A 149 15.31 3.75 1.56
CA LEU A 149 16.65 4.11 1.07
C LEU A 149 17.27 5.25 1.88
N ALA A 150 16.46 6.04 2.58
CA ALA A 150 16.94 7.12 3.43
C ALA A 150 17.54 6.62 4.75
N THR A 151 17.00 5.53 5.31
CA THR A 151 17.37 5.04 6.65
C THR A 151 17.98 3.64 6.67
N GLY A 152 17.86 2.88 5.59
CA GLY A 152 18.24 1.47 5.49
C GLY A 152 17.39 0.51 6.32
N ARG A 153 16.29 0.99 6.93
CA ARG A 153 15.43 0.20 7.80
C ARG A 153 14.23 -0.36 7.06
N ASP A 154 13.78 -1.54 7.47
CA ASP A 154 12.49 -2.07 7.06
C ASP A 154 11.36 -1.27 7.74
N GLN A 155 10.43 -0.77 6.93
CA GLN A 155 9.27 -0.01 7.36
C GLN A 155 8.06 -0.91 7.65
N ASN A 156 8.11 -2.18 7.23
CA ASN A 156 7.07 -3.17 7.51
C ASN A 156 7.53 -4.08 8.66
N PRO A 157 6.61 -4.59 9.51
CA PRO A 157 5.20 -4.20 9.67
C PRO A 157 5.00 -2.83 10.32
N ILE A 158 3.91 -2.13 9.94
CA ILE A 158 3.52 -0.90 10.65
C ILE A 158 2.94 -1.21 12.03
N LEU A 159 2.19 -2.31 12.16
CA LEU A 159 1.69 -2.81 13.44
C LEU A 159 1.82 -4.34 13.50
N ARG A 160 2.64 -4.82 14.44
CA ARG A 160 2.79 -6.27 14.71
C ARG A 160 1.57 -6.86 15.42
N SER A 161 0.99 -6.10 16.34
CA SER A 161 -0.18 -6.51 17.10
C SER A 161 -1.18 -5.37 17.19
N ARG A 162 -2.42 -5.72 17.52
CA ARG A 162 -3.50 -4.77 17.74
C ARG A 162 -3.10 -3.75 18.79
N LEU A 163 -3.52 -2.50 18.60
CA LEU A 163 -3.31 -1.45 19.58
C LEU A 163 -3.92 -1.83 20.93
N GLY A 164 -3.10 -1.78 21.99
CA GLY A 164 -3.57 -1.95 23.36
C GLY A 164 -4.41 -0.76 23.83
N LYS A 165 -5.25 -0.97 24.86
CA LYS A 165 -6.18 0.06 25.40
C LYS A 165 -5.52 1.39 25.74
N LEU A 166 -4.28 1.36 26.23
CA LEU A 166 -3.50 2.58 26.56
C LEU A 166 -3.16 3.40 25.31
N SER A 167 -2.81 2.75 24.20
CA SER A 167 -2.53 3.43 22.93
C SER A 167 -3.80 4.07 22.38
N GLU A 168 -4.94 3.40 22.52
CA GLU A 168 -6.25 3.94 22.13
C GLU A 168 -6.62 5.17 22.97
N MET A 169 -6.40 5.11 24.29
CA MET A 169 -6.63 6.25 25.18
C MET A 169 -5.74 7.45 24.84
N LYS A 170 -4.48 7.21 24.47
CA LYS A 170 -3.59 8.28 23.99
C LYS A 170 -4.10 8.93 22.71
N TRP A 171 -4.64 8.14 21.77
CA TRP A 171 -5.23 8.67 20.54
C TRP A 171 -6.50 9.47 20.82
N MET A 172 -7.36 9.02 21.74
CA MET A 172 -8.53 9.79 22.17
C MET A 172 -8.13 11.15 22.79
N LEU A 173 -7.07 11.17 23.61
CA LEU A 173 -6.53 12.42 24.17
C LEU A 173 -5.92 13.30 23.09
N TYR A 174 -5.16 12.74 22.15
CA TYR A 174 -4.62 13.49 21.01
C TYR A 174 -5.73 14.12 20.17
N ASP A 175 -6.84 13.40 19.94
CA ASP A 175 -7.99 13.85 19.15
C ASP A 175 -8.91 14.83 19.87
N SER A 176 -8.70 15.08 21.17
CA SER A 176 -9.49 16.02 21.98
C SER A 176 -9.41 17.46 21.47
N GLY A 177 -8.29 17.84 20.84
CA GLY A 177 -8.14 19.16 20.24
C GLY A 177 -6.75 19.42 19.69
N TYR A 178 -6.67 20.24 18.64
CA TYR A 178 -5.42 20.58 17.97
C TYR A 178 -4.36 21.13 18.94
N ARG A 179 -4.77 21.99 19.88
CA ARG A 179 -3.86 22.53 20.92
C ARG A 179 -3.29 21.42 21.79
N MET A 180 -4.13 20.48 22.24
CA MET A 180 -3.70 19.31 23.01
C MET A 180 -2.74 18.45 22.20
N ALA A 181 -3.04 18.17 20.92
CA ALA A 181 -2.15 17.43 20.02
C ALA A 181 -0.78 18.11 19.88
N THR A 182 -0.73 19.42 19.67
CA THR A 182 0.53 20.18 19.58
C THR A 182 1.31 20.18 20.89
N SER A 183 0.63 20.30 22.04
CA SER A 183 1.26 20.23 23.36
C SER A 183 1.84 18.84 23.63
N LEU A 184 1.11 17.77 23.31
CA LEU A 184 1.59 16.40 23.45
C LEU A 184 2.80 16.12 22.55
N LEU A 185 2.83 16.64 21.32
CA LEU A 185 3.99 16.54 20.43
C LEU A 185 5.20 17.34 20.97
N ALA A 186 4.98 18.55 21.50
CA ALA A 186 6.04 19.35 22.09
C ALA A 186 6.64 18.65 23.32
N VAL A 187 5.79 18.10 24.20
CA VAL A 187 6.21 17.28 25.33
C VAL A 187 6.97 16.05 24.85
N ARG A 188 6.47 15.31 23.85
CA ARG A 188 7.22 14.17 23.28
C ARG A 188 8.58 14.60 22.72
N GLY A 189 8.67 15.75 22.05
CA GLY A 189 9.92 16.32 21.54
C GLY A 189 10.92 16.61 22.65
N LEU A 190 10.48 17.31 23.71
CA LEU A 190 11.26 17.60 24.91
C LEU A 190 11.78 16.30 25.55
N TRP A 191 10.90 15.32 25.78
CA TRP A 191 11.26 14.05 26.40
C TRP A 191 12.16 13.18 25.52
N ARG A 192 12.06 13.28 24.19
CA ARG A 192 12.96 12.62 23.24
C ARG A 192 14.36 13.23 23.33
N SER A 193 14.48 14.55 23.38
CA SER A 193 15.78 15.23 23.58
C SER A 193 16.43 14.89 24.93
N PHE A 194 15.63 14.66 25.98
CA PHE A 194 16.14 14.18 27.27
C PHE A 194 16.56 12.70 27.25
N ARG A 195 15.85 11.82 26.52
CA ARG A 195 16.19 10.37 26.41
C ARG A 195 17.27 10.05 25.39
N GLU A 196 17.46 10.86 24.35
CA GLU A 196 18.53 10.70 23.36
C GLU A 196 19.95 10.84 23.97
N ASN A 197 20.06 11.47 25.16
CA ASN A 197 21.29 11.46 25.97
C ASN A 197 21.49 10.20 26.82
N ALA A 198 20.47 9.37 27.00
CA ALA A 198 20.51 8.21 27.91
C ALA A 198 20.43 6.84 27.19
N SER A 199 20.02 6.78 25.92
CA SER A 199 19.83 5.51 25.21
C SER A 199 20.39 5.53 23.79
N ARG A 200 21.72 5.52 23.65
CA ARG A 200 22.43 5.04 22.43
C ARG A 200 22.77 3.55 22.50
N ARG A 201 22.00 2.77 23.25
CA ARG A 201 22.15 1.32 23.33
C ARG A 201 20.78 0.71 23.17
N SER A 202 20.66 -0.24 22.25
CA SER A 202 19.49 -1.08 21.95
C SER A 202 18.53 -0.54 20.88
N ALA A 203 18.98 -0.55 19.62
CA ALA A 203 18.08 -0.72 18.47
C ALA A 203 18.72 -1.80 17.58
N GLY A 204 18.68 -3.03 18.08
CA GLY A 204 19.06 -4.20 17.29
C GLY A 204 18.13 -4.32 16.10
N LEU A 205 18.72 -4.46 14.92
CA LEU A 205 18.06 -4.88 13.70
C LEU A 205 17.37 -6.22 14.00
N ALA A 206 16.05 -6.20 14.17
CA ALA A 206 15.27 -7.43 14.16
C ALA A 206 15.18 -7.89 12.70
N ASP A 207 16.27 -8.48 12.22
CA ASP A 207 16.34 -9.20 10.95
C ASP A 207 15.60 -10.54 11.14
N SER A 208 14.27 -10.46 11.22
CA SER A 208 13.45 -11.66 11.15
C SER A 208 13.37 -12.05 9.69
N SER A 209 14.20 -12.99 9.27
CA SER A 209 14.11 -13.62 7.94
C SER A 209 12.87 -14.53 7.79
N THR A 210 12.10 -14.71 8.87
CA THR A 210 10.95 -15.60 8.92
C THR A 210 9.64 -14.86 8.69
N ALA A 211 8.75 -15.49 7.92
CA ALA A 211 7.36 -15.07 7.77
C ALA A 211 6.67 -14.96 9.14
N GLU A 212 5.97 -13.85 9.39
CA GLU A 212 5.24 -13.63 10.64
C GLU A 212 3.84 -13.08 10.40
N ARG A 213 2.91 -13.37 11.31
CA ARG A 213 1.58 -12.74 11.31
C ARG A 213 1.68 -11.36 11.94
N ILE A 214 1.05 -10.39 11.29
CA ILE A 214 1.05 -8.99 11.72
C ILE A 214 -0.38 -8.48 11.80
N TYR A 215 -0.57 -7.32 12.43
CA TYR A 215 -1.89 -6.70 12.48
C TYR A 215 -2.15 -5.84 11.25
N ALA A 216 -1.18 -5.00 10.85
CA ALA A 216 -1.32 -4.13 9.69
C ALA A 216 -0.02 -4.06 8.90
N PRO A 217 -0.07 -4.13 7.56
CA PRO A 217 1.07 -3.86 6.70
C PRO A 217 1.25 -2.35 6.51
N HIS A 218 2.42 -1.90 6.06
CA HIS A 218 2.65 -0.52 5.65
C HIS A 218 2.00 -0.24 4.29
N GLY A 219 1.27 0.88 4.13
CA GLY A 219 0.45 1.17 2.95
C GLY A 219 1.21 1.55 1.68
N ALA A 220 2.55 1.65 1.75
CA ALA A 220 3.39 2.04 0.63
C ALA A 220 3.53 0.93 -0.40
N PHE A 221 3.39 -0.33 0.05
CA PHE A 221 3.37 -1.50 -0.81
C PHE A 221 2.62 -2.63 -0.11
N VAL A 222 1.45 -3.00 -0.62
CA VAL A 222 0.61 -4.07 -0.07
C VAL A 222 0.22 -5.02 -1.20
N ILE A 223 0.28 -6.32 -0.92
CA ILE A 223 -0.10 -7.36 -1.86
C ILE A 223 -1.36 -8.04 -1.34
N PHE A 224 -2.37 -8.13 -2.17
CA PHE A 224 -3.62 -8.85 -1.92
C PHE A 224 -3.70 -10.03 -2.88
N SER A 225 -4.14 -11.19 -2.40
CA SER A 225 -4.55 -12.25 -3.31
C SER A 225 -5.99 -12.02 -3.80
N SER A 226 -6.38 -12.68 -4.88
CA SER A 226 -7.78 -12.68 -5.35
C SER A 226 -8.75 -13.14 -4.24
N GLU A 227 -8.34 -14.10 -3.42
CA GLU A 227 -9.12 -14.65 -2.29
C GLU A 227 -9.60 -13.55 -1.33
N PHE A 228 -8.78 -12.53 -1.08
CA PHE A 228 -9.17 -11.39 -0.25
C PHE A 228 -10.43 -10.71 -0.81
N PHE A 229 -10.49 -10.48 -2.12
CA PHE A 229 -11.60 -9.80 -2.77
C PHE A 229 -12.81 -10.71 -2.95
N ASP A 230 -12.58 -12.00 -3.24
CA ASP A 230 -13.63 -13.02 -3.42
C ASP A 230 -14.45 -13.22 -2.13
N ARG A 231 -13.79 -13.14 -0.96
CA ARG A 231 -14.47 -13.16 0.36
C ARG A 231 -15.03 -11.80 0.79
N GLY A 232 -15.13 -10.83 -0.12
CA GLY A 232 -15.76 -9.53 0.14
C GLY A 232 -14.82 -8.47 0.71
N GLY A 233 -13.50 -8.66 0.62
CA GLY A 233 -12.50 -7.63 0.89
C GLY A 233 -12.61 -6.49 -0.11
N ARG A 234 -12.55 -5.25 0.38
CA ARG A 234 -12.63 -4.03 -0.43
C ARG A 234 -11.69 -2.99 0.17
N LEU A 235 -11.21 -2.08 -0.67
CA LEU A 235 -10.44 -0.92 -0.20
C LEU A 235 -11.41 0.10 0.39
N ASP A 236 -11.26 0.44 1.66
CA ASP A 236 -12.11 1.41 2.33
C ASP A 236 -11.73 2.85 1.98
N THR A 237 -12.54 3.47 1.12
CA THR A 237 -12.33 4.84 0.62
C THR A 237 -13.17 5.88 1.35
N THR A 238 -13.77 5.54 2.51
CA THR A 238 -14.67 6.43 3.28
C THR A 238 -13.96 7.69 3.77
N VAL A 239 -12.66 7.59 4.04
CA VAL A 239 -11.80 8.69 4.42
C VAL A 239 -10.70 8.89 3.38
N PRO A 240 -10.31 10.15 3.10
CA PRO A 240 -9.46 10.44 1.96
C PRO A 240 -8.00 9.99 2.12
N MET A 241 -7.45 9.98 3.33
CA MET A 241 -6.04 9.64 3.60
C MET A 241 -5.84 9.13 5.04
N PHE A 242 -4.70 8.48 5.29
CA PHE A 242 -4.16 8.08 6.60
C PHE A 242 -4.94 6.97 7.32
N ALA A 243 -5.69 6.17 6.56
CA ALA A 243 -6.48 5.07 7.11
C ALA A 243 -6.22 3.75 6.39
N GLU A 244 -5.39 3.74 5.36
CA GLU A 244 -5.13 2.60 4.49
C GLU A 244 -4.72 1.38 5.32
N GLU A 245 -3.68 1.50 6.15
CA GLU A 245 -3.16 0.37 6.93
C GLU A 245 -4.16 -0.13 7.97
N LEU A 246 -4.84 0.78 8.65
CA LEU A 246 -5.79 0.45 9.71
C LEU A 246 -7.08 -0.16 9.16
N THR A 247 -7.56 0.32 8.01
CA THR A 247 -8.77 -0.22 7.35
C THR A 247 -8.51 -1.59 6.73
N ILE A 248 -7.30 -1.85 6.21
CA ILE A 248 -6.86 -3.21 5.84
C ILE A 248 -6.95 -4.13 7.05
N ALA A 249 -6.35 -3.74 8.19
CA ALA A 249 -6.34 -4.58 9.40
C ALA A 249 -7.75 -4.91 9.90
N VAL A 250 -8.64 -3.91 9.94
CA VAL A 250 -10.04 -4.11 10.37
C VAL A 250 -10.79 -5.00 9.39
N THR A 251 -10.59 -4.81 8.09
CA THR A 251 -11.22 -5.65 7.06
C THR A 251 -10.72 -7.09 7.14
N ALA A 252 -9.42 -7.29 7.35
CA ALA A 252 -8.82 -8.60 7.55
C ALA A 252 -9.39 -9.30 8.79
N GLU A 253 -9.51 -8.61 9.93
CA GLU A 253 -10.17 -9.15 11.14
C GLU A 253 -11.62 -9.55 10.85
N ARG A 254 -12.39 -8.70 10.15
CA ARG A 254 -13.80 -8.97 9.79
C ARG A 254 -13.96 -10.24 8.96
N LEU A 255 -13.04 -10.45 8.03
CA LEU A 255 -13.05 -11.57 7.10
C LEU A 255 -12.31 -12.80 7.66
N GLU A 256 -11.83 -12.74 8.91
CA GLU A 256 -11.03 -13.80 9.53
C GLU A 256 -9.83 -14.20 8.66
N MET A 257 -9.19 -13.22 8.03
CA MET A 257 -8.04 -13.40 7.15
C MET A 257 -6.75 -12.95 7.83
N PRO A 258 -5.67 -13.74 7.79
CA PRO A 258 -4.39 -13.32 8.34
C PRO A 258 -3.70 -12.30 7.42
N VAL A 259 -3.09 -11.29 8.04
CA VAL A 259 -2.10 -10.43 7.38
C VAL A 259 -0.71 -10.98 7.69
N TRP A 260 0.11 -11.17 6.66
CA TRP A 260 1.46 -11.70 6.80
C TRP A 260 2.52 -10.66 6.47
N HIS A 261 3.59 -10.60 7.24
CA HIS A 261 4.84 -10.00 6.80
C HIS A 261 5.74 -11.08 6.21
N LEU A 262 6.14 -10.92 4.95
CA LEU A 262 7.01 -11.85 4.23
C LEU A 262 8.33 -11.15 3.85
N PRO A 263 9.37 -11.24 4.68
CA PRO A 263 10.62 -10.50 4.50
C PRO A 263 11.43 -10.92 3.26
N GLN A 264 11.15 -12.11 2.71
CA GLN A 264 11.76 -12.62 1.47
C GLN A 264 11.25 -11.94 0.20
N LEU A 265 10.15 -11.20 0.28
CA LEU A 265 9.69 -10.28 -0.75
C LEU A 265 10.19 -8.90 -0.34
N ARG A 266 11.04 -8.28 -1.16
CA ARG A 266 11.67 -7.01 -0.80
C ARG A 266 11.46 -5.96 -1.88
N VAL A 267 11.16 -4.75 -1.42
CA VAL A 267 11.08 -3.54 -2.25
C VAL A 267 11.85 -2.41 -1.59
N SER A 268 12.27 -1.43 -2.39
CA SER A 268 13.05 -0.27 -1.97
C SER A 268 12.16 0.98 -2.06
N HIS A 269 12.11 1.79 -1.01
CA HIS A 269 11.26 2.98 -0.95
C HIS A 269 12.14 4.25 -1.00
N ARG A 270 12.01 5.01 -2.09
CA ARG A 270 12.64 6.31 -2.28
C ARG A 270 11.74 7.39 -1.73
N GLU A 271 11.74 7.55 -0.41
CA GLU A 271 10.91 8.55 0.26
C GLU A 271 11.17 9.98 -0.27
N HIS A 272 10.43 10.38 -1.29
CA HIS A 272 10.35 11.77 -1.73
C HIS A 272 9.21 12.38 -0.92
N SER A 273 9.54 12.96 0.23
CA SER A 273 8.60 13.56 1.20
C SER A 273 7.63 14.55 0.52
N THR A 274 6.52 14.05 -0.03
CA THR A 274 5.40 14.86 -0.55
C THR A 274 4.52 15.35 0.60
N THR A 275 4.48 14.58 1.70
CA THR A 275 3.75 14.95 2.92
C THR A 275 4.70 15.56 3.92
N GLY A 276 4.76 16.90 3.98
CA GLY A 276 5.61 17.61 4.95
C GLY A 276 5.46 17.09 6.39
N SER A 277 6.58 17.03 7.11
CA SER A 277 6.67 16.50 8.49
C SER A 277 5.95 17.37 9.53
N ARG A 278 5.59 18.61 9.17
CA ARG A 278 4.93 19.56 10.07
C ARG A 278 3.45 19.20 10.24
N LEU A 279 3.00 19.08 11.49
CA LEU A 279 1.58 19.02 11.80
C LEU A 279 0.93 20.38 11.51
N THR A 280 0.11 20.44 10.46
CA THR A 280 -0.79 21.56 10.22
C THR A 280 -2.16 21.24 10.78
N ARG A 281 -3.00 22.26 10.99
CA ARG A 281 -4.38 22.04 11.45
C ARG A 281 -5.19 21.18 10.46
N ALA A 282 -5.00 21.40 9.15
CA ALA A 282 -5.63 20.60 8.12
C ALA A 282 -5.20 19.12 8.19
N LYS A 283 -3.88 18.86 8.33
CA LYS A 283 -3.35 17.49 8.49
C LYS A 283 -3.90 16.82 9.75
N TYR A 284 -3.93 17.53 10.88
CA TYR A 284 -4.50 17.03 12.12
C TYR A 284 -5.96 16.59 11.98
N GLU A 285 -6.81 17.41 11.35
CA GLU A 285 -8.23 17.06 11.18
C GLU A 285 -8.42 15.85 10.26
N LEU A 286 -7.59 15.70 9.21
CA LEU A 286 -7.60 14.53 8.34
C LEU A 286 -7.20 13.26 9.10
N GLU A 287 -6.09 13.29 9.82
CA GLU A 287 -5.63 12.16 10.65
C GLU A 287 -6.65 11.81 11.75
N LYS A 288 -7.29 12.81 12.36
CA LYS A 288 -8.34 12.62 13.35
C LYS A 288 -9.57 11.97 12.76
N ARG A 289 -9.99 12.38 11.55
CA ARG A 289 -11.09 11.75 10.83
C ARG A 289 -10.78 10.28 10.52
N ALA A 290 -9.56 9.98 10.06
CA ALA A 290 -9.10 8.63 9.82
C ALA A 290 -9.13 7.75 11.09
N ARG A 291 -8.60 8.25 12.22
CA ARG A 291 -8.65 7.54 13.51
C ARG A 291 -10.08 7.29 13.99
N ARG A 292 -10.96 8.30 13.90
CA ARG A 292 -12.38 8.16 14.26
C ARG A 292 -13.08 7.10 13.41
N HIS A 293 -12.82 7.10 12.11
CA HIS A 293 -13.33 6.09 11.19
C HIS A 293 -12.90 4.68 11.60
N TYR A 294 -11.60 4.47 11.84
CA TYR A 294 -11.06 3.20 12.34
C TYR A 294 -11.75 2.74 13.64
N PHE A 295 -11.88 3.62 14.64
CA PHE A 295 -12.56 3.26 15.89
C PHE A 295 -14.06 2.97 15.70
N GLY A 296 -14.71 3.67 14.77
CA GLY A 296 -16.10 3.41 14.39
C GLY A 296 -16.28 2.02 13.80
N LEU A 297 -15.44 1.64 12.82
CA LEU A 297 -15.47 0.30 12.23
C LEU A 297 -15.21 -0.80 13.28
N LYS A 298 -14.22 -0.57 14.16
CA LYS A 298 -13.89 -1.50 15.24
C LYS A 298 -15.06 -1.69 16.22
N ALA A 299 -15.81 -0.65 16.51
CA ALA A 299 -16.98 -0.73 17.38
C ALA A 299 -18.10 -1.56 16.73
N ALA A 300 -18.35 -1.35 15.42
CA ALA A 300 -19.37 -2.07 14.67
C ALA A 300 -19.10 -3.58 14.51
N GLN A 301 -17.85 -4.03 14.65
CA GLN A 301 -17.51 -5.46 14.66
C GLN A 301 -17.81 -6.17 15.98
N ARG A 302 -18.01 -5.42 17.07
CA ARG A 302 -18.23 -5.97 18.42
C ARG A 302 -19.71 -6.01 18.82
N SER A 303 -20.56 -5.34 18.06
CA SER A 303 -22.03 -5.34 18.17
C SER A 303 -22.62 -6.46 17.35
#